data_AF-A0A932I2F0-F1
#
_entry.id   AF-A0A932I2F0-F1
#
_cell.length_a   1.000
_cell.length_b   1.000
_cell.length_c   1.000
_cell.angle_alpha   90.00
_cell.angle_beta   90.00
_cell.angle_gamma   90.00
#
_symmetry.space_group_name_H-M   'P 1'
#
loop_
_entity.id
_entity.type
_entity.pdbx_description
1 polymer ?
#
loop_
_entity_poly.entity_id
_entity_poly.type
_entity_poly.pdbx_seq_one_letter_code
_entity_poly.pdbx_strand_id
1 'polypeptide(L)'
;MRKTVLLLIVLFVSFSGLYAQPFSKVIVDTTTLMDANDSNYVYAVADFNGDRVADLYCIKESNTGSLKTEVHVLSGAAYFQKFIVQEATPIPLEPGNYTYALADYNNDRVPDLYAIKKRNTPGNKLEVHILDGANRYRSFLLQTSTPLDVNEADYIYSVGTYDPNRTDRVPDVYAVMKSHSASLQTEVHVLNGAVRYSAFNLQTPTLLSLKNKDNDFIVADYDWDAISDVYVVQKDNTASGFLELHLMNGSYAYQRYKLETATPLPVKAENTLYLAGDYDRDDACDFFAIRQGNTASGKVEVKILCGRCKKPKK
;
A
#
# COMPACT_ATOMS: atom_id res chain seq x y z
N MET A 1 61.50 -10.39 -25.51
CA MET A 1 60.48 -9.98 -24.52
C MET A 1 59.33 -9.31 -25.26
N ARG A 2 58.19 -10.00 -25.39
CA ARG A 2 56.96 -9.44 -25.98
C ARG A 2 56.26 -8.57 -24.93
N LYS A 3 55.99 -7.29 -25.26
CA LYS A 3 55.15 -6.40 -24.46
C LYS A 3 53.70 -6.66 -24.83
N THR A 4 52.91 -7.18 -23.90
CA THR A 4 51.46 -7.29 -24.02
C THR A 4 50.86 -5.91 -23.74
N VAL A 5 50.23 -5.29 -24.75
CA VAL A 5 49.44 -4.07 -24.57
C VAL A 5 48.03 -4.51 -24.18
N LEU A 6 47.60 -4.18 -22.97
CA LEU A 6 46.24 -4.41 -22.49
C LEU A 6 45.35 -3.33 -23.10
N LEU A 7 44.48 -3.70 -24.03
CA LEU A 7 43.48 -2.81 -24.64
C LEU A 7 42.33 -2.64 -23.65
N LEU A 8 42.25 -1.49 -22.98
CA LEU A 8 41.11 -1.11 -22.14
C LEU A 8 39.98 -0.63 -23.07
N ILE A 9 38.97 -1.48 -23.29
CA ILE A 9 37.74 -1.07 -23.98
C ILE A 9 36.88 -0.32 -22.96
N VAL A 10 36.90 1.02 -23.01
CA VAL A 10 35.94 1.86 -22.31
C VAL A 10 34.68 1.91 -23.16
N LEU A 11 33.64 1.18 -22.75
CA LEU A 11 32.33 1.22 -23.39
C LEU A 11 31.65 2.55 -23.02
N PHE A 12 31.69 3.53 -23.93
CA PHE A 12 30.83 4.72 -23.83
C PHE A 12 29.40 4.31 -24.18
N VAL A 13 28.57 4.10 -23.16
CA VAL A 13 27.12 4.06 -23.35
C VAL A 13 26.65 5.50 -23.52
N SER A 14 26.22 5.83 -24.73
CA SER A 14 25.62 7.12 -25.06
C SER A 14 24.23 7.21 -24.43
N PHE A 15 24.03 8.17 -23.52
CA PHE A 15 22.72 8.47 -22.94
C PHE A 15 21.88 9.27 -23.95
N SER A 16 21.22 8.58 -24.88
CA SER A 16 20.12 9.14 -25.65
C SER A 16 18.82 8.99 -24.85
N GLY A 17 18.44 10.05 -24.14
CA GLY A 17 17.13 10.22 -23.47
C GLY A 17 16.99 9.51 -22.12
N LEU A 18 17.45 10.13 -21.02
CA LEU A 18 17.05 9.69 -19.68
C LEU A 18 15.54 9.91 -19.51
N TYR A 19 14.74 8.87 -19.75
CA TYR A 19 13.53 8.74 -18.95
C TYR A 19 13.99 8.54 -17.50
N ALA A 20 13.47 9.37 -16.59
CA ALA A 20 13.69 9.18 -15.16
C ALA A 20 13.27 7.75 -14.79
N GLN A 21 14.06 7.06 -13.97
CA GLN A 21 13.66 5.74 -13.50
C GLN A 21 12.38 5.86 -12.65
N PRO A 22 11.49 4.86 -12.67
CA PRO A 22 10.37 4.82 -11.74
C PRO A 22 10.80 5.11 -10.31
N PHE A 23 10.02 5.90 -9.58
CA PHE A 23 10.27 6.28 -8.19
C PHE A 23 11.59 7.03 -7.95
N SER A 24 12.23 7.61 -8.97
CA SER A 24 13.49 8.34 -8.81
C SER A 24 13.31 9.84 -8.53
N LYS A 25 12.10 10.38 -8.67
CA LYS A 25 11.83 11.82 -8.57
C LYS A 25 10.76 12.10 -7.53
N VAL A 26 11.10 12.97 -6.58
CA VAL A 26 10.15 13.54 -5.60
C VAL A 26 9.25 14.54 -6.32
N ILE A 27 7.94 14.35 -6.22
CA ILE A 27 6.91 15.24 -6.77
C ILE A 27 6.17 16.04 -5.68
N VAL A 28 6.18 15.54 -4.44
CA VAL A 28 5.65 16.23 -3.27
C VAL A 28 6.61 16.04 -2.10
N ASP A 29 6.82 17.11 -1.34
CA ASP A 29 7.55 17.13 -0.08
C ASP A 29 6.88 18.19 0.82
N THR A 30 6.00 17.75 1.71
CA THR A 30 5.14 18.64 2.50
C THR A 30 4.88 18.08 3.89
N THR A 31 4.33 18.89 4.77
CA THR A 31 3.67 18.43 6.00
C THR A 31 2.17 18.31 5.77
N THR A 32 1.46 17.69 6.72
CA THR A 32 -0.01 17.63 6.78
C THR A 32 -0.53 18.44 7.96
N LEU A 33 -1.86 18.53 8.12
CA LEU A 33 -2.46 19.09 9.34
C LEU A 33 -2.28 18.20 10.59
N MET A 34 -1.98 16.91 10.40
CA MET A 34 -1.87 15.93 11.48
C MET A 34 -0.62 16.16 12.33
N ASP A 35 -0.77 16.06 13.65
CA ASP A 35 0.35 16.09 14.59
C ASP A 35 1.19 14.83 14.46
N ALA A 36 2.51 15.01 14.45
CA ALA A 36 3.43 13.88 14.56
C ALA A 36 3.44 13.34 16.00
N ASN A 37 3.84 12.08 16.13
CA ASN A 37 3.91 11.28 17.35
C ASN A 37 2.55 10.91 17.96
N ASP A 38 1.43 11.19 17.28
CA ASP A 38 0.16 10.55 17.61
C ASP A 38 0.13 9.15 16.97
N SER A 39 0.51 8.14 17.76
CA SER A 39 0.53 6.74 17.33
C SER A 39 -0.86 6.11 17.22
N ASN A 40 -1.94 6.87 17.41
CA ASN A 40 -3.32 6.37 17.35
C ASN A 40 -3.89 6.35 15.93
N TYR A 41 -3.11 6.74 14.91
CA TYR A 41 -3.54 6.81 13.52
C TYR A 41 -2.94 5.71 12.65
N VAL A 42 -3.80 5.04 11.88
CA VAL A 42 -3.44 4.25 10.70
C VAL A 42 -3.67 5.11 9.46
N TYR A 43 -2.83 4.96 8.44
CA TYR A 43 -2.91 5.78 7.23
C TYR A 43 -3.11 4.91 5.98
N ALA A 44 -3.86 5.45 5.04
CA ALA A 44 -4.09 4.89 3.71
C ALA A 44 -4.22 6.05 2.71
N VAL A 45 -4.17 5.75 1.41
CA VAL A 45 -4.35 6.75 0.34
C VAL A 45 -5.36 6.25 -0.69
N ALA A 46 -6.25 7.13 -1.10
CA ALA A 46 -7.20 6.92 -2.21
C ALA A 46 -7.81 8.28 -2.60
N ASP A 47 -8.36 8.41 -3.80
CA ASP A 47 -9.10 9.62 -4.21
C ASP A 47 -10.52 9.58 -3.64
N PHE A 48 -10.81 10.37 -2.60
CA PHE A 48 -12.15 10.39 -1.99
C PHE A 48 -13.15 11.20 -2.80
N ASN A 49 -12.70 12.30 -3.40
CA ASN A 49 -13.58 13.34 -3.92
C ASN A 49 -13.74 13.32 -5.45
N GLY A 50 -13.03 12.41 -6.14
CA GLY A 50 -13.09 12.22 -7.59
C GLY A 50 -12.27 13.23 -8.39
N ASP A 51 -11.33 13.96 -7.76
CA ASP A 51 -10.44 14.92 -8.44
C ASP A 51 -9.20 14.26 -9.10
N ARG A 52 -9.09 12.94 -8.95
CA ARG A 52 -8.01 12.05 -9.41
C ARG A 52 -6.68 12.24 -8.69
N VAL A 53 -6.64 13.01 -7.62
CA VAL A 53 -5.46 13.15 -6.76
C VAL A 53 -5.69 12.36 -5.49
N ALA A 54 -4.83 11.39 -5.20
CA ALA A 54 -4.96 10.62 -3.97
C ALA A 54 -4.96 11.52 -2.72
N ASP A 55 -6.01 11.37 -1.91
CA ASP A 55 -6.18 11.97 -0.60
C ASP A 55 -5.55 11.10 0.49
N LEU A 56 -5.17 11.71 1.62
CA LEU A 56 -4.61 10.99 2.76
C LEU A 56 -5.71 10.69 3.78
N TYR A 57 -5.90 9.41 4.06
CA TYR A 57 -6.81 8.95 5.10
C TYR A 57 -6.02 8.75 6.39
N CYS A 58 -6.57 9.27 7.49
CA CYS A 58 -6.07 9.13 8.84
C CYS A 58 -7.18 8.47 9.68
N ILE A 59 -7.06 7.17 9.90
CA ILE A 59 -8.01 6.38 10.69
C ILE A 59 -7.55 6.37 12.14
N LYS A 60 -8.29 7.03 13.02
CA LYS A 60 -8.00 7.10 14.46
C LYS A 60 -8.66 5.94 15.19
N GLU A 61 -7.87 5.09 15.83
CA GLU A 61 -8.35 3.88 16.50
C GLU A 61 -8.31 3.94 18.04
N SER A 62 -7.77 5.01 18.61
CA SER A 62 -7.70 5.25 20.06
C SER A 62 -7.76 6.75 20.39
N ASN A 63 -8.15 7.09 21.62
CA ASN A 63 -8.22 8.48 22.10
C ASN A 63 -9.08 9.38 21.19
N THR A 64 -10.19 8.84 20.70
CA THR A 64 -11.17 9.52 19.82
C THR A 64 -12.22 10.26 20.65
N GLY A 65 -12.73 11.39 20.16
CA GLY A 65 -13.80 12.13 20.84
C GLY A 65 -15.15 11.40 20.80
N SER A 66 -15.37 10.57 19.79
CA SER A 66 -16.62 9.82 19.57
C SER A 66 -16.72 8.47 20.31
N LEU A 67 -15.63 8.02 20.96
CA LEU A 67 -15.49 6.67 21.52
C LEU A 67 -15.67 5.53 20.50
N LYS A 68 -15.45 5.83 19.22
CA LYS A 68 -15.49 4.90 18.09
C LYS A 68 -14.31 5.20 17.17
N THR A 69 -13.96 4.27 16.28
CA THR A 69 -12.96 4.55 15.24
C THR A 69 -13.44 5.74 14.39
N GLU A 70 -12.56 6.72 14.16
CA GLU A 70 -12.86 7.92 13.37
C GLU A 70 -12.05 7.91 12.06
N VAL A 71 -12.69 8.33 10.97
CA VAL A 71 -12.02 8.52 9.67
C VAL A 71 -11.88 10.00 9.41
N HIS A 72 -10.64 10.42 9.18
CA HIS A 72 -10.30 11.78 8.79
C HIS A 72 -9.65 11.72 7.41
N VAL A 73 -10.08 12.55 6.47
CA VAL A 73 -9.54 12.57 5.10
C VAL A 73 -8.99 13.95 4.81
N LEU A 74 -7.72 14.02 4.40
CA LEU A 74 -7.02 15.25 4.01
C LEU A 74 -6.85 15.32 2.50
N SER A 75 -7.23 16.45 1.91
CA SER A 75 -7.21 16.65 0.46
C SER A 75 -5.80 16.64 -0.12
N GLY A 76 -5.52 15.71 -1.04
CA GLY A 76 -4.27 15.65 -1.78
C GLY A 76 -4.06 16.86 -2.68
N ALA A 77 -5.12 17.31 -3.36
CA ALA A 77 -5.12 18.52 -4.19
C ALA A 77 -4.85 19.81 -3.39
N ALA A 78 -5.13 19.80 -2.08
CA ALA A 78 -4.77 20.89 -1.16
C ALA A 78 -3.47 20.61 -0.39
N TYR A 79 -2.58 19.74 -0.90
CA TYR A 79 -1.32 19.35 -0.25
C TYR A 79 -1.48 18.86 1.19
N PHE A 80 -2.58 18.15 1.46
CA PHE A 80 -2.96 17.62 2.77
C PHE A 80 -3.18 18.70 3.84
N GLN A 81 -3.50 19.93 3.42
CA GLN A 81 -3.76 21.09 4.30
C GLN A 81 -5.24 21.40 4.50
N LYS A 82 -6.14 20.48 4.12
CA LYS A 82 -7.60 20.66 4.24
C LYS A 82 -8.30 19.34 4.52
N PHE A 83 -9.11 19.28 5.56
CA PHE A 83 -10.00 18.15 5.79
C PHE A 83 -11.17 18.13 4.80
N ILE A 84 -11.48 16.96 4.26
CA ILE A 84 -12.66 16.66 3.45
C ILE A 84 -13.69 15.90 4.29
N VAL A 85 -13.23 14.96 5.12
CA VAL A 85 -14.06 14.13 6.01
C VAL A 85 -13.46 14.13 7.41
N GLN A 86 -14.31 14.18 8.42
CA GLN A 86 -13.99 13.93 9.83
C GLN A 86 -15.23 13.31 10.47
N GLU A 87 -15.32 11.98 10.49
CA GLU A 87 -16.55 11.27 10.85
C GLU A 87 -16.25 10.07 11.75
N ALA A 88 -17.15 9.83 12.71
CA ALA A 88 -17.13 8.61 13.51
C ALA A 88 -17.76 7.46 12.72
N THR A 89 -17.11 6.31 12.73
CA THR A 89 -17.63 5.08 12.12
C THR A 89 -18.46 4.28 13.14
N PRO A 90 -19.25 3.28 12.71
CA PRO A 90 -19.85 2.30 13.60
C PRO A 90 -18.85 1.28 14.20
N ILE A 91 -17.55 1.30 13.83
CA ILE A 91 -16.54 0.39 14.39
C ILE A 91 -16.20 0.82 15.83
N PRO A 92 -16.23 -0.10 16.82
CA PRO A 92 -15.80 0.19 18.19
C PRO A 92 -14.30 0.42 18.30
N LEU A 93 -13.86 1.12 19.36
CA LEU A 93 -12.43 1.28 19.66
C LEU A 93 -11.81 -0.05 20.10
N GLU A 94 -11.14 -0.73 19.18
CA GLU A 94 -10.35 -1.93 19.46
C GLU A 94 -8.93 -1.78 18.83
N PRO A 95 -8.07 -0.93 19.43
CA PRO A 95 -6.77 -0.59 18.85
C PRO A 95 -5.93 -1.82 18.54
N GLY A 96 -5.39 -1.89 17.33
CA GLY A 96 -4.52 -2.98 16.88
C GLY A 96 -5.25 -4.30 16.56
N ASN A 97 -6.58 -4.36 16.68
CA ASN A 97 -7.37 -5.52 16.22
C ASN A 97 -7.65 -5.48 14.71
N TYR A 98 -7.66 -4.29 14.11
CA TYR A 98 -7.94 -4.10 12.69
C TYR A 98 -6.69 -3.70 11.92
N THR A 99 -6.75 -3.91 10.62
CA THR A 99 -5.98 -3.12 9.65
C THR A 99 -6.96 -2.51 8.67
N TYR A 100 -6.57 -1.40 8.07
CA TYR A 100 -7.45 -0.61 7.22
C TYR A 100 -6.90 -0.51 5.80
N ALA A 101 -7.79 -0.61 4.82
CA ALA A 101 -7.50 -0.42 3.40
C ALA A 101 -8.69 0.26 2.73
N LEU A 102 -8.49 0.74 1.50
CA LEU A 102 -9.47 1.51 0.75
C LEU A 102 -9.64 0.90 -0.64
N ALA A 103 -10.89 0.70 -1.05
CA ALA A 103 -11.25 0.33 -2.42
C ALA A 103 -12.75 0.58 -2.62
N ASP A 104 -13.19 0.69 -3.87
CA ASP A 104 -14.60 0.86 -4.21
C ASP A 104 -15.29 -0.52 -4.29
N TYR A 105 -16.04 -0.89 -3.25
CA TYR A 105 -16.69 -2.21 -3.17
C TYR A 105 -17.99 -2.26 -3.97
N ASN A 106 -18.77 -1.19 -3.94
CA ASN A 106 -20.11 -1.13 -4.52
C ASN A 106 -20.16 -0.45 -5.92
N ASN A 107 -19.00 -0.10 -6.48
CA ASN A 107 -18.81 0.56 -7.78
C ASN A 107 -19.46 1.96 -7.87
N ASP A 108 -19.54 2.69 -6.75
CA ASP A 108 -20.07 4.06 -6.71
C ASP A 108 -19.01 5.16 -6.96
N ARG A 109 -17.74 4.75 -7.14
CA ARG A 109 -16.55 5.57 -7.36
C ARG A 109 -16.09 6.37 -6.15
N VAL A 110 -16.59 6.07 -4.95
CA VAL A 110 -16.07 6.59 -3.70
C VAL A 110 -15.33 5.45 -2.98
N PRO A 111 -14.11 5.65 -2.48
CA PRO A 111 -13.42 4.60 -1.74
C PRO A 111 -14.16 4.23 -0.46
N ASP A 112 -14.54 2.96 -0.36
CA ASP A 112 -15.07 2.34 0.85
C ASP A 112 -13.94 1.97 1.81
N LEU A 113 -14.23 2.00 3.11
CA LEU A 113 -13.26 1.61 4.13
C LEU A 113 -13.38 0.13 4.43
N TYR A 114 -12.33 -0.62 4.13
CA TYR A 114 -12.16 -2.01 4.56
C TYR A 114 -11.49 -2.03 5.93
N ALA A 115 -12.26 -2.36 6.96
CA ALA A 115 -11.75 -2.70 8.28
C ALA A 115 -11.61 -4.23 8.38
N ILE A 116 -10.37 -4.69 8.27
CA ILE A 116 -10.02 -6.12 8.29
C ILE A 116 -9.66 -6.50 9.71
N LYS A 117 -10.54 -7.23 10.40
CA LYS A 117 -10.35 -7.67 11.78
C LYS A 117 -9.46 -8.90 11.81
N LYS A 118 -8.28 -8.76 12.43
CA LYS A 118 -7.21 -9.77 12.45
C LYS A 118 -6.90 -10.32 13.85
N ARG A 119 -7.58 -9.84 14.89
CA ARG A 119 -7.43 -10.32 16.27
C ARG A 119 -8.76 -10.31 16.99
N ASN A 120 -8.87 -11.16 18.01
CA ASN A 120 -10.08 -11.29 18.83
C ASN A 120 -11.33 -11.56 17.98
N THR A 121 -11.18 -12.35 16.92
CA THR A 121 -12.26 -12.75 16.03
C THR A 121 -12.87 -14.08 16.49
N PRO A 122 -14.19 -14.25 16.38
CA PRO A 122 -14.84 -15.55 16.54
C PRO A 122 -14.17 -16.63 15.70
N GLY A 123 -13.83 -17.76 16.33
CA GLY A 123 -13.26 -18.92 15.64
C GLY A 123 -11.86 -18.71 15.07
N ASN A 124 -11.15 -17.63 15.43
CA ASN A 124 -9.82 -17.28 14.91
C ASN A 124 -9.76 -17.11 13.38
N LYS A 125 -10.88 -16.75 12.76
CA LYS A 125 -10.96 -16.47 11.33
C LYS A 125 -10.84 -14.97 11.07
N LEU A 126 -10.23 -14.58 9.95
CA LEU A 126 -10.17 -13.19 9.52
C LEU A 126 -11.59 -12.71 9.20
N GLU A 127 -11.96 -11.52 9.63
CA GLU A 127 -13.25 -10.89 9.30
C GLU A 127 -13.03 -9.64 8.46
N VAL A 128 -13.91 -9.43 7.47
CA VAL A 128 -13.91 -8.26 6.58
C VAL A 128 -15.17 -7.46 6.86
N HIS A 129 -14.98 -6.21 7.29
CA HIS A 129 -16.06 -5.23 7.48
C HIS A 129 -15.83 -4.06 6.51
N ILE A 130 -16.80 -3.77 5.66
CA ILE A 130 -16.71 -2.73 4.63
C ILE A 130 -17.70 -1.62 4.97
N LEU A 131 -17.23 -0.39 5.04
CA LEU A 131 -18.05 0.80 5.31
C LEU A 131 -18.20 1.66 4.07
N ASP A 132 -19.43 2.11 3.86
CA ASP A 132 -19.86 2.91 2.71
C ASP A 132 -19.20 4.29 2.70
N GLY A 133 -18.31 4.53 1.73
CA GLY A 133 -17.62 5.80 1.53
C GLY A 133 -18.56 6.93 1.10
N ALA A 134 -19.54 6.64 0.23
CA ALA A 134 -20.53 7.62 -0.22
C ALA A 134 -21.45 8.11 0.93
N ASN A 135 -21.69 7.27 1.94
CA ASN A 135 -22.34 7.65 3.20
C ASN A 135 -21.35 8.05 4.32
N ARG A 136 -20.14 8.47 3.95
CA ARG A 136 -19.09 8.93 4.86
C ARG A 136 -18.80 7.96 6.01
N TYR A 137 -18.74 6.67 5.70
CA TYR A 137 -18.40 5.57 6.60
C TYR A 137 -19.36 5.39 7.77
N ARG A 138 -20.63 5.81 7.64
CA ARG A 138 -21.63 5.71 8.71
C ARG A 138 -22.37 4.36 8.75
N SER A 139 -22.30 3.58 7.68
CA SER A 139 -22.99 2.29 7.54
C SER A 139 -22.09 1.23 6.93
N PHE A 140 -22.32 -0.03 7.29
CA PHE A 140 -21.64 -1.18 6.68
C PHE A 140 -22.32 -1.57 5.36
N LEU A 141 -21.52 -1.80 4.32
CA LEU A 141 -21.91 -2.49 3.08
C LEU A 141 -21.83 -4.00 3.25
N LEU A 142 -20.83 -4.47 4.00
CA LEU A 142 -20.57 -5.89 4.24
C LEU A 142 -19.96 -6.11 5.61
N GLN A 143 -20.32 -7.23 6.24
CA GLN A 143 -19.60 -7.81 7.37
C GLN A 143 -19.60 -9.32 7.19
N THR A 144 -18.44 -9.94 7.10
CA THR A 144 -18.34 -11.39 6.86
C THR A 144 -17.06 -11.97 7.47
N SER A 145 -17.13 -13.25 7.86
CA SER A 145 -15.95 -14.05 8.16
C SER A 145 -15.40 -14.67 6.87
N THR A 146 -14.11 -15.04 6.88
CA THR A 146 -13.39 -15.61 5.74
C THR A 146 -12.79 -16.97 6.13
N PRO A 147 -12.36 -17.81 5.18
CA PRO A 147 -11.71 -19.08 5.51
C PRO A 147 -10.30 -18.94 6.11
N LEU A 148 -9.66 -17.76 6.06
CA LEU A 148 -8.28 -17.55 6.50
C LEU A 148 -8.17 -17.52 8.03
N ASP A 149 -7.26 -18.32 8.59
CA ASP A 149 -6.93 -18.32 10.03
C ASP A 149 -5.94 -17.20 10.39
N VAL A 150 -6.23 -16.43 11.45
CA VAL A 150 -5.41 -15.27 11.85
C VAL A 150 -4.27 -15.60 12.81
N ASN A 151 -4.26 -16.80 13.40
CA ASN A 151 -3.26 -17.21 14.38
C ASN A 151 -2.09 -18.02 13.78
N GLU A 152 -2.15 -18.33 12.49
CA GLU A 152 -1.18 -19.24 11.85
C GLU A 152 0.08 -18.53 11.36
N ALA A 153 0.01 -17.22 11.09
CA ALA A 153 1.15 -16.46 10.58
C ALA A 153 1.03 -14.95 10.84
N ASP A 154 2.16 -14.26 10.64
CA ASP A 154 2.19 -12.81 10.57
C ASP A 154 1.87 -12.36 9.14
N TYR A 155 0.69 -11.78 8.94
CA TYR A 155 0.20 -11.30 7.66
C TYR A 155 0.15 -9.78 7.62
N ILE A 156 0.50 -9.23 6.46
CA ILE A 156 0.04 -7.91 6.04
C ILE A 156 -1.24 -8.10 5.23
N TYR A 157 -2.29 -7.37 5.59
CA TYR A 157 -3.53 -7.37 4.79
C TYR A 157 -3.68 -6.08 4.03
N SER A 158 -4.17 -6.20 2.80
CA SER A 158 -4.48 -5.07 1.94
C SER A 158 -5.67 -5.43 1.04
N VAL A 159 -6.12 -4.47 0.24
CA VAL A 159 -7.21 -4.65 -0.72
C VAL A 159 -6.68 -4.22 -2.08
N GLY A 160 -6.99 -5.02 -3.10
CA GLY A 160 -6.54 -4.79 -4.46
C GLY A 160 -7.45 -5.52 -5.43
N THR A 161 -7.12 -5.47 -6.71
CA THR A 161 -7.84 -6.22 -7.74
C THR A 161 -7.10 -7.52 -8.06
N TYR A 162 -7.78 -8.66 -8.02
CA TYR A 162 -7.33 -9.92 -8.62
C TYR A 162 -8.43 -10.42 -9.58
N ASP A 163 -8.54 -9.76 -10.73
CA ASP A 163 -9.58 -10.07 -11.71
C ASP A 163 -8.95 -10.28 -13.09
N PRO A 164 -8.25 -11.42 -13.32
CA PRO A 164 -7.56 -11.70 -14.59
C PRO A 164 -8.52 -11.70 -15.79
N ASN A 165 -9.82 -11.89 -15.55
CA ASN A 165 -10.85 -11.92 -16.60
C ASN A 165 -11.61 -10.59 -16.71
N ARG A 166 -11.38 -9.62 -15.81
CA ARG A 166 -12.08 -8.32 -15.73
C ARG A 166 -13.60 -8.44 -15.66
N THR A 167 -14.06 -9.42 -14.89
CA THR A 167 -15.48 -9.84 -14.84
C THR A 167 -16.25 -9.36 -13.63
N ASP A 168 -15.64 -9.24 -12.45
CA ASP A 168 -16.39 -9.02 -11.21
C ASP A 168 -16.36 -7.56 -10.73
N ARG A 169 -15.25 -6.84 -10.95
CA ARG A 169 -15.03 -5.47 -10.44
C ARG A 169 -15.29 -5.33 -8.94
N VAL A 170 -15.06 -6.39 -8.17
CA VAL A 170 -15.16 -6.37 -6.71
C VAL A 170 -13.74 -6.48 -6.16
N PRO A 171 -13.28 -5.54 -5.32
CA PRO A 171 -11.96 -5.63 -4.73
C PRO A 171 -11.78 -6.90 -3.89
N ASP A 172 -10.62 -7.54 -4.04
CA ASP A 172 -10.18 -8.72 -3.33
C ASP A 172 -9.35 -8.36 -2.10
N VAL A 173 -9.35 -9.24 -1.10
CA VAL A 173 -8.50 -9.08 0.09
C VAL A 173 -7.22 -9.88 -0.09
N TYR A 174 -6.10 -9.18 -0.01
CA TYR A 174 -4.76 -9.75 -0.06
C TYR A 174 -4.25 -9.99 1.36
N ALA A 175 -3.72 -11.18 1.61
CA ALA A 175 -2.96 -11.53 2.80
C ALA A 175 -1.54 -11.94 2.38
N VAL A 176 -0.56 -11.10 2.71
CA VAL A 176 0.86 -11.34 2.43
C VAL A 176 1.50 -11.91 3.67
N MET A 177 1.79 -13.22 3.64
CA MET A 177 2.37 -13.99 4.73
C MET A 177 3.87 -13.71 4.84
N LYS A 178 4.32 -13.17 5.97
CA LYS A 178 5.72 -12.80 6.21
C LYS A 178 6.49 -13.71 7.16
N SER A 179 5.83 -14.72 7.70
CA SER A 179 6.46 -15.67 8.62
C SER A 179 5.69 -16.99 8.61
N HIS A 180 6.30 -18.03 9.18
CA HIS A 180 5.65 -19.33 9.41
C HIS A 180 5.11 -20.06 8.16
N SER A 181 5.49 -19.61 6.95
CA SER A 181 5.18 -20.32 5.71
C SER A 181 5.87 -21.68 5.68
N ALA A 182 5.15 -22.73 5.29
CA ALA A 182 5.75 -24.05 5.06
C ALA A 182 6.76 -24.05 3.89
N SER A 183 6.60 -23.12 2.94
CA SER A 183 7.49 -22.94 1.78
C SER A 183 8.83 -22.27 2.09
N LEU A 184 8.99 -21.70 3.30
CA LEU A 184 10.10 -20.81 3.69
C LEU A 184 10.22 -19.54 2.82
N GLN A 185 9.15 -19.20 2.09
CA GLN A 185 9.02 -18.03 1.24
C GLN A 185 7.87 -17.15 1.74
N THR A 186 7.92 -15.85 1.48
CA THR A 186 6.73 -15.01 1.59
C THR A 186 5.64 -15.62 0.71
N GLU A 187 4.41 -15.70 1.21
CA GLU A 187 3.26 -16.21 0.44
C GLU A 187 2.23 -15.11 0.21
N VAL A 188 1.52 -15.17 -0.91
CA VAL A 188 0.39 -14.29 -1.21
C VAL A 188 -0.86 -15.13 -1.32
N HIS A 189 -1.82 -14.83 -0.45
CA HIS A 189 -3.15 -15.43 -0.46
C HIS A 189 -4.17 -14.34 -0.81
N VAL A 190 -5.10 -14.63 -1.71
CA VAL A 190 -6.08 -13.68 -2.21
C VAL A 190 -7.47 -14.24 -1.98
N LEU A 191 -8.28 -13.55 -1.17
CA LEU A 191 -9.67 -13.87 -0.91
C LEU A 191 -10.58 -13.19 -1.94
N ASN A 192 -11.44 -13.98 -2.57
CA ASN A 192 -12.26 -13.56 -3.69
C ASN A 192 -13.41 -12.64 -3.26
N GLY A 193 -13.39 -11.38 -3.72
CA GLY A 193 -14.42 -10.39 -3.45
C GLY A 193 -15.78 -10.72 -4.05
N ALA A 194 -15.82 -11.26 -5.27
CA ALA A 194 -17.05 -11.63 -5.98
C ALA A 194 -17.90 -12.68 -5.25
N VAL A 195 -17.27 -13.55 -4.44
CA VAL A 195 -17.95 -14.53 -3.58
C VAL A 195 -17.96 -14.12 -2.11
N ARG A 196 -17.91 -12.81 -1.85
CA ARG A 196 -17.97 -12.21 -0.50
C ARG A 196 -16.90 -12.79 0.44
N TYR A 197 -15.68 -12.97 -0.08
CA TYR A 197 -14.51 -13.43 0.65
C TYR A 197 -14.64 -14.84 1.27
N SER A 198 -15.56 -15.66 0.75
CA SER A 198 -15.80 -17.03 1.24
C SER A 198 -14.84 -18.08 0.65
N ALA A 199 -14.05 -17.72 -0.36
CA ALA A 199 -13.08 -18.61 -1.01
C ALA A 199 -11.83 -17.84 -1.43
N PHE A 200 -10.74 -18.57 -1.66
CA PHE A 200 -9.50 -18.02 -2.20
C PHE A 200 -9.51 -18.03 -3.73
N ASN A 201 -9.09 -16.93 -4.35
CA ASN A 201 -8.69 -16.88 -5.76
C ASN A 201 -7.29 -17.48 -5.97
N LEU A 202 -6.39 -17.25 -5.01
CA LEU A 202 -4.99 -17.65 -5.11
C LEU A 202 -4.42 -17.93 -3.72
N GLN A 203 -3.56 -18.95 -3.63
CA GLN A 203 -2.65 -19.17 -2.51
C GLN A 203 -1.34 -19.66 -3.11
N THR A 204 -0.28 -18.86 -3.05
CA THR A 204 0.99 -19.19 -3.69
C THR A 204 2.17 -18.70 -2.87
N PRO A 205 3.28 -19.46 -2.80
CA PRO A 205 4.55 -18.87 -2.41
C PRO A 205 4.96 -17.80 -3.45
N THR A 206 5.86 -16.91 -3.04
CA THR A 206 6.53 -15.93 -3.90
C THR A 206 8.01 -16.29 -4.05
N LEU A 207 8.75 -15.56 -4.89
CA LEU A 207 10.21 -15.76 -4.96
C LEU A 207 10.99 -15.18 -3.76
N LEU A 208 10.36 -14.38 -2.90
CA LEU A 208 11.03 -13.74 -1.76
C LEU A 208 11.17 -14.72 -0.60
N SER A 209 12.40 -14.96 -0.14
CA SER A 209 12.66 -15.81 1.03
C SER A 209 12.32 -15.10 2.34
N LEU A 210 11.79 -15.86 3.32
CA LEU A 210 11.50 -15.37 4.67
C LEU A 210 12.72 -14.86 5.46
N LYS A 211 13.95 -15.06 4.97
CA LYS A 211 15.16 -14.52 5.61
C LYS A 211 15.19 -12.99 5.62
N ASN A 212 14.41 -12.33 4.76
CA ASN A 212 14.32 -10.88 4.65
C ASN A 212 13.10 -10.32 5.40
N LYS A 213 12.95 -10.66 6.69
CA LYS A 213 11.76 -10.39 7.52
C LYS A 213 11.42 -8.90 7.73
N ASP A 214 12.41 -8.01 7.55
CA ASP A 214 12.28 -6.58 7.89
C ASP A 214 11.68 -5.73 6.75
N ASN A 215 11.29 -6.37 5.63
CA ASN A 215 10.63 -5.71 4.51
C ASN A 215 9.19 -5.31 4.83
N ASP A 216 8.76 -4.15 4.35
CA ASP A 216 7.33 -3.81 4.30
C ASP A 216 6.74 -4.24 2.94
N PHE A 217 5.42 -4.34 2.87
CA PHE A 217 4.72 -4.75 1.66
C PHE A 217 3.56 -3.83 1.37
N ILE A 218 3.40 -3.47 0.10
CA ILE A 218 2.25 -2.71 -0.42
C ILE A 218 1.63 -3.52 -1.54
N VAL A 219 0.31 -3.56 -1.61
CA VAL A 219 -0.44 -4.15 -2.71
C VAL A 219 -1.02 -3.03 -3.56
N ALA A 220 -0.66 -2.98 -4.83
CA ALA A 220 -1.19 -2.01 -5.78
C ALA A 220 -0.98 -2.51 -7.21
N ASP A 221 -1.91 -2.17 -8.10
CA ASP A 221 -1.81 -2.52 -9.52
C ASP A 221 -0.92 -1.50 -10.26
N TYR A 222 0.36 -1.83 -10.43
CA TYR A 222 1.37 -0.91 -10.97
C TYR A 222 1.22 -0.67 -12.49
N ASP A 223 0.76 -1.67 -13.24
CA ASP A 223 0.64 -1.60 -14.70
C ASP A 223 -0.77 -1.76 -15.24
N TRP A 224 -1.75 -1.82 -14.35
CA TRP A 224 -3.17 -1.80 -14.63
C TRP A 224 -3.64 -3.01 -15.40
N ASP A 225 -2.99 -4.14 -15.16
CA ASP A 225 -3.36 -5.42 -15.74
C ASP A 225 -4.60 -6.04 -15.07
N ALA A 226 -5.17 -5.36 -14.05
CA ALA A 226 -6.27 -5.80 -13.18
C ALA A 226 -5.87 -6.90 -12.19
N ILE A 227 -4.56 -7.08 -11.97
CA ILE A 227 -3.99 -7.97 -10.99
C ILE A 227 -2.96 -7.18 -10.18
N SER A 228 -3.27 -6.91 -8.91
CA SER A 228 -2.38 -6.11 -8.08
C SER A 228 -1.03 -6.79 -7.89
N ASP A 229 0.03 -6.01 -8.04
CA ASP A 229 1.40 -6.39 -7.74
C ASP A 229 1.68 -6.24 -6.25
N VAL A 230 2.74 -6.89 -5.78
CA VAL A 230 3.21 -6.76 -4.39
C VAL A 230 4.56 -6.06 -4.39
N TYR A 231 4.59 -4.85 -3.86
CA TYR A 231 5.81 -4.06 -3.67
C TYR A 231 6.50 -4.57 -2.41
N VAL A 232 7.71 -5.08 -2.56
CA VAL A 232 8.61 -5.34 -1.44
C VAL A 232 9.40 -4.06 -1.19
N VAL A 233 9.17 -3.44 -0.04
CA VAL A 233 9.86 -2.23 0.40
C VAL A 233 11.04 -2.65 1.28
N GLN A 234 12.22 -2.73 0.66
CA GLN A 234 13.44 -3.14 1.34
C GLN A 234 14.13 -1.93 1.99
N LYS A 235 14.09 -1.91 3.33
CA LYS A 235 14.58 -0.80 4.17
C LYS A 235 15.98 -1.03 4.73
N ASP A 236 16.47 -2.26 4.63
CA ASP A 236 17.69 -2.75 5.28
C ASP A 236 18.50 -3.62 4.31
N ASN A 237 19.82 -3.66 4.51
CA ASN A 237 20.74 -4.47 3.70
C ASN A 237 20.56 -4.24 2.18
N THR A 238 20.25 -3.01 1.78
CA THR A 238 20.04 -2.63 0.38
C THR A 238 21.37 -2.50 -0.34
N ALA A 239 21.41 -2.82 -1.62
CA ALA A 239 22.64 -2.76 -2.41
C ALA A 239 23.07 -1.32 -2.72
N SER A 240 22.09 -0.42 -2.86
CA SER A 240 22.28 0.99 -3.19
C SER A 240 22.61 1.88 -1.99
N GLY A 241 22.37 1.41 -0.76
CA GLY A 241 22.41 2.24 0.45
C GLY A 241 21.19 3.17 0.61
N PHE A 242 20.23 3.09 -0.31
CA PHE A 242 18.94 3.76 -0.26
C PHE A 242 17.80 2.74 -0.15
N LEU A 243 16.59 3.21 0.11
CA LEU A 243 15.39 2.37 0.11
C LEU A 243 15.16 1.76 -1.28
N GLU A 244 14.98 0.44 -1.36
CA GLU A 244 14.78 -0.30 -2.61
C GLU A 244 13.35 -0.87 -2.71
N LEU A 245 12.81 -0.87 -3.94
CA LEU A 245 11.51 -1.42 -4.28
C LEU A 245 11.69 -2.60 -5.23
N HIS A 246 11.15 -3.76 -4.85
CA HIS A 246 11.07 -4.94 -5.72
C HIS A 246 9.60 -5.32 -5.90
N LEU A 247 9.05 -5.08 -7.09
CA LEU A 247 7.64 -5.34 -7.40
C LEU A 247 7.49 -6.77 -7.88
N MET A 248 6.83 -7.62 -7.10
CA MET A 248 6.48 -8.98 -7.50
C MET A 248 5.23 -8.95 -8.40
N ASN A 249 5.34 -9.59 -9.56
CA ASN A 249 4.36 -9.51 -10.64
C ASN A 249 3.12 -10.37 -10.37
N GLY A 250 1.96 -9.73 -10.19
CA GLY A 250 0.67 -10.41 -9.94
C GLY A 250 0.25 -11.32 -11.08
N SER A 251 0.41 -10.89 -12.33
CA SER A 251 0.12 -11.69 -13.54
C SER A 251 0.97 -12.96 -13.68
N TYR A 252 2.08 -13.05 -12.94
CA TYR A 252 2.94 -14.24 -12.88
C TYR A 252 2.88 -14.94 -11.52
N ALA A 253 1.75 -14.80 -10.81
CA ALA A 253 1.52 -15.39 -9.49
C ALA A 253 2.68 -15.09 -8.51
N TYR A 254 3.25 -13.88 -8.59
CA TYR A 254 4.34 -13.41 -7.73
C TYR A 254 5.63 -14.26 -7.84
N GLN A 255 5.84 -14.94 -8.97
CA GLN A 255 7.03 -15.76 -9.25
C GLN A 255 8.10 -15.03 -10.08
N ARG A 256 7.89 -13.75 -10.39
CA ARG A 256 8.87 -12.90 -11.09
C ARG A 256 8.78 -11.46 -10.59
N TYR A 257 9.90 -10.75 -10.60
CA TYR A 257 9.88 -9.30 -10.42
C TYR A 257 9.46 -8.60 -11.72
N LYS A 258 8.57 -7.61 -11.58
CA LYS A 258 8.14 -6.67 -12.64
C LYS A 258 9.10 -5.49 -12.72
N LEU A 259 9.59 -5.03 -11.58
CA LEU A 259 10.51 -3.89 -11.45
C LEU A 259 11.37 -4.09 -10.21
N GLU A 260 12.64 -3.71 -10.31
CA GLU A 260 13.55 -3.58 -9.18
C GLU A 260 14.27 -2.24 -9.32
N THR A 261 14.15 -1.37 -8.31
CA THR A 261 14.71 -0.01 -8.39
C THR A 261 15.03 0.56 -7.03
N ALA A 262 16.02 1.45 -6.97
CA ALA A 262 16.34 2.22 -5.78
C ALA A 262 15.62 3.58 -5.83
N THR A 263 15.16 4.03 -4.68
CA THR A 263 14.56 5.37 -4.52
C THR A 263 15.62 6.37 -4.00
N PRO A 264 15.37 7.68 -4.02
CA PRO A 264 16.24 8.65 -3.35
C PRO A 264 16.01 8.71 -1.82
N LEU A 265 15.11 7.90 -1.27
CA LEU A 265 14.79 7.91 0.17
C LEU A 265 15.84 7.12 0.97
N PRO A 266 16.20 7.59 2.18
CA PRO A 266 17.16 6.88 3.00
C PRO A 266 16.59 5.55 3.50
N VAL A 267 17.48 4.57 3.67
CA VAL A 267 17.20 3.37 4.46
C VAL A 267 16.84 3.74 5.90
N LYS A 268 16.09 2.87 6.59
CA LYS A 268 15.76 3.01 8.02
C LYS A 268 15.20 4.37 8.45
N ALA A 269 14.41 5.03 7.61
CA ALA A 269 13.69 6.23 8.02
C ALA A 269 12.77 5.89 9.21
N GLU A 270 13.07 6.42 10.39
CA GLU A 270 12.30 6.15 11.61
C GLU A 270 10.85 6.58 11.44
N ASN A 271 9.93 5.81 12.02
CA ASN A 271 8.49 6.11 12.07
C ASN A 271 7.91 6.47 10.69
N THR A 272 8.36 5.79 9.64
CA THR A 272 7.89 6.01 8.27
C THR A 272 7.10 4.81 7.76
N LEU A 273 5.86 5.07 7.36
CA LEU A 273 4.99 4.13 6.66
C LEU A 273 5.07 4.38 5.16
N TYR A 274 4.95 3.31 4.37
CA TYR A 274 4.96 3.40 2.91
C TYR A 274 3.62 2.95 2.33
N LEU A 275 3.12 3.70 1.35
CA LEU A 275 1.83 3.48 0.68
C LEU A 275 1.99 3.70 -0.83
N ALA A 276 0.99 3.28 -1.60
CA ALA A 276 0.94 3.53 -3.04
C ALA A 276 -0.44 4.04 -3.47
N GLY A 277 -0.47 4.99 -4.41
CA GLY A 277 -1.68 5.60 -4.97
C GLY A 277 -1.33 6.56 -6.11
N ASP A 278 -2.26 6.98 -6.94
CA ASP A 278 -2.00 7.97 -8.01
C ASP A 278 -2.20 9.39 -7.47
N TYR A 279 -1.12 10.18 -7.39
CA TYR A 279 -1.18 11.58 -6.96
C TYR A 279 -1.17 12.56 -8.13
N ASP A 280 -0.37 12.30 -9.16
CA ASP A 280 -0.13 13.27 -10.24
C ASP A 280 -1.05 13.10 -11.47
N ARG A 281 -1.99 12.16 -11.42
CA ARG A 281 -2.99 11.85 -12.47
C ARG A 281 -2.34 11.32 -13.74
N ASP A 282 -1.15 10.73 -13.61
CA ASP A 282 -0.44 10.10 -14.71
C ASP A 282 -0.82 8.63 -14.91
N ASP A 283 -1.81 8.17 -14.13
CA ASP A 283 -2.38 6.85 -14.30
C ASP A 283 -1.30 5.77 -13.96
N ALA A 284 -0.42 6.06 -13.00
CA ALA A 284 0.51 5.13 -12.39
C ALA A 284 0.43 5.26 -10.87
N CYS A 285 0.69 4.16 -10.16
CA CYS A 285 0.88 4.24 -8.72
C CYS A 285 2.17 4.98 -8.38
N ASP A 286 2.04 6.10 -7.68
CA ASP A 286 3.12 6.82 -7.01
C ASP A 286 3.42 6.19 -5.65
N PHE A 287 4.63 6.43 -5.15
CA PHE A 287 5.08 5.88 -3.88
C PHE A 287 5.10 6.96 -2.80
N PHE A 288 4.33 6.74 -1.74
CA PHE A 288 4.18 7.65 -0.61
C PHE A 288 5.04 7.18 0.55
N ALA A 289 5.83 8.09 1.12
CA ALA A 289 6.50 7.92 2.40
C ALA A 289 5.87 8.88 3.42
N ILE A 290 5.21 8.31 4.43
CA ILE A 290 4.47 9.02 5.47
C ILE A 290 5.27 8.92 6.77
N ARG A 291 5.99 9.99 7.14
CA ARG A 291 6.78 10.04 8.37
C ARG A 291 5.94 10.62 9.51
N GLN A 292 5.69 9.79 10.51
CA GLN A 292 4.71 10.02 11.56
C GLN A 292 5.31 10.47 12.88
N GLY A 293 6.63 10.39 13.06
CA GLY A 293 7.27 10.71 14.33
C GLY A 293 8.70 11.22 14.18
N ASN A 294 9.22 11.85 15.22
CA ASN A 294 10.54 12.48 15.24
C ASN A 294 10.75 13.49 14.09
N THR A 295 9.67 14.12 13.62
CA THR A 295 9.66 15.12 12.54
C THR A 295 10.06 16.49 13.08
N ALA A 296 10.87 17.24 12.34
CA ALA A 296 11.32 18.57 12.77
C ALA A 296 10.17 19.58 12.89
N SER A 297 9.13 19.40 12.07
CA SER A 297 7.93 20.26 12.05
C SER A 297 6.93 20.00 13.18
N GLY A 298 7.07 18.86 13.89
CA GLY A 298 6.04 18.35 14.80
C GLY A 298 4.75 17.90 14.09
N LYS A 299 4.73 17.85 12.75
CA LYS A 299 3.62 17.43 11.91
C LYS A 299 4.01 16.20 11.10
N VAL A 300 3.03 15.38 10.73
CA VAL A 300 3.25 14.26 9.81
C VAL A 300 3.79 14.81 8.48
N GLU A 301 4.89 14.25 8.00
CA GLU A 301 5.57 14.63 6.76
C GLU A 301 5.23 13.61 5.66
N VAL A 302 4.94 14.11 4.45
CA VAL A 302 4.60 13.31 3.28
C VAL A 302 5.60 13.62 2.17
N LYS A 303 6.31 12.59 1.71
CA LYS A 303 7.06 12.63 0.44
C LYS A 303 6.42 11.68 -0.56
N ILE A 304 6.29 12.12 -1.81
CA ILE A 304 5.73 11.30 -2.90
C ILE A 304 6.75 11.22 -4.02
N LEU A 305 7.05 10.01 -4.46
CA LEU A 305 7.90 9.72 -5.62
C LEU A 305 7.03 9.30 -6.80
N CYS A 306 7.23 9.92 -7.97
CA CYS A 306 6.43 9.58 -9.14
C CYS A 306 6.71 8.16 -9.63
N GLY A 307 5.65 7.41 -9.92
CA GLY A 307 5.73 6.03 -10.38
C GLY A 307 6.29 5.91 -11.78
N ARG A 308 5.70 6.60 -12.75
CA ARG A 308 6.20 6.62 -14.14
C ARG A 308 6.63 8.00 -14.61
N CYS A 309 6.29 9.06 -13.86
CA CYS A 309 6.63 10.44 -14.16
C CYS A 309 6.20 10.84 -15.58
N LYS A 310 5.04 10.34 -16.04
CA LYS A 310 4.45 10.70 -17.34
C LYS A 310 3.76 12.05 -17.23
N LYS A 311 3.33 12.60 -18.37
CA LYS A 311 2.48 13.81 -18.35
C LYS A 311 1.09 13.41 -17.82
N PRO A 312 0.45 14.23 -16.97
CA PRO A 312 -0.92 13.99 -16.52
C PRO A 312 -1.85 13.80 -17.71
N LYS A 313 -2.82 12.88 -17.61
CA LYS A 313 -3.87 12.79 -18.63
C LYS A 313 -4.88 13.93 -18.43
N LYS A 314 -5.21 14.60 -19.54
CA LYS A 314 -6.20 15.70 -19.57
C LYS A 314 -7.60 15.21 -19.24
#